data_AF-A0A257JYZ3-F1
#
_entry.id   AF-A0A257JYZ3-F1
#
_cell.length_a   1.000
_cell.length_b   1.000
_cell.length_c   1.000
_cell.angle_alpha   90.00
_cell.angle_beta   90.00
_cell.angle_gamma   90.00
#
_symmetry.space_group_name_H-M   'P 1'
#
loop_
_entity.id
_entity.type
_entity.pdbx_description
1 polymer ?
#
loop_
_entity_poly.entity_id
_entity_poly.type
_entity_poly.pdbx_seq_one_letter_code
_entity_poly.pdbx_strand_id
1 'polypeptide(L)'
;MTEQQNEKAETPETNATVHTPQKEDNNDAAVVPSEEIEIPTTETISEEPELSEFPEKIEKVAPRKAVSKKEKEKEKAKLKKQKEKQKAKLKKAKKEAKEKEKRAKKKEKAKKDKAKKKSKK
;
A
#
# COMPACT_ATOMS: atom_id res chain seq x y z
N MET A 1 -26.59 8.33 -33.74
CA MET A 1 -25.50 9.30 -33.55
C MET A 1 -24.41 8.60 -32.76
N THR A 2 -23.25 8.44 -33.38
CA THR A 2 -22.05 7.70 -32.93
C THR A 2 -20.97 8.65 -32.45
N GLU A 3 -20.32 8.34 -31.32
CA GLU A 3 -18.91 8.64 -31.03
C GLU A 3 -18.51 7.70 -29.87
N GLN A 4 -17.69 6.65 -30.09
CA GLN A 4 -16.22 6.66 -30.16
C GLN A 4 -15.60 7.27 -28.87
N GLN A 5 -14.60 6.73 -28.18
CA GLN A 5 -13.53 5.80 -28.57
C GLN A 5 -12.73 5.39 -27.31
N ASN A 6 -11.74 4.51 -27.52
CA ASN A 6 -10.61 4.14 -26.65
C ASN A 6 -10.75 2.92 -25.73
N GLU A 7 -10.72 1.75 -26.37
CA GLU A 7 -9.82 0.69 -25.90
C GLU A 7 -8.36 1.14 -26.08
N LYS A 8 -7.53 0.97 -25.05
CA LYS A 8 -6.09 0.79 -25.24
C LYS A 8 -5.59 -0.25 -24.24
N ALA A 9 -5.16 -1.38 -24.80
CA ALA A 9 -4.39 -2.42 -24.13
C ALA A 9 -2.89 -2.06 -24.12
N GLU A 10 -2.12 -2.84 -23.34
CA GLU A 10 -0.64 -2.97 -23.34
C GLU A 10 0.16 -1.85 -22.64
N THR A 11 1.16 -2.07 -21.77
CA THR A 11 1.95 -3.24 -21.31
C THR A 11 2.61 -2.90 -19.95
N PRO A 12 2.95 -3.87 -19.08
CA PRO A 12 3.87 -3.62 -17.96
C PRO A 12 5.33 -3.59 -18.47
N GLU A 13 5.98 -2.44 -18.42
CA GLU A 13 7.43 -2.35 -18.67
C GLU A 13 8.21 -3.01 -17.52
N THR A 14 8.93 -4.07 -17.89
CA THR A 14 9.87 -4.82 -17.07
C THR A 14 11.21 -4.11 -17.00
N ASN A 15 11.57 -3.53 -15.85
CA ASN A 15 12.95 -3.10 -15.55
C ASN A 15 13.59 -4.06 -14.53
N ALA A 16 13.81 -5.32 -14.94
CA ALA A 16 14.65 -6.26 -14.21
C ALA A 16 16.02 -6.37 -14.91
N THR A 17 16.87 -5.38 -14.69
CA THR A 17 18.27 -5.45 -15.10
C THR A 17 19.00 -6.44 -14.19
N VAL A 18 19.27 -7.63 -14.71
CA VAL A 18 20.21 -8.58 -14.12
C VAL A 18 21.61 -8.21 -14.61
N HIS A 19 22.50 -7.80 -13.71
CA HIS A 19 23.93 -7.99 -13.89
C HIS A 19 24.65 -8.27 -12.57
N THR A 20 24.83 -9.57 -12.35
CA THR A 20 26.00 -10.30 -11.81
C THR A 20 26.67 -9.87 -10.50
N PRO A 21 26.91 -10.83 -9.57
CA PRO A 21 27.74 -10.64 -8.38
C PRO A 21 29.22 -10.78 -8.74
N GLN A 22 30.02 -9.73 -8.54
CA GLN A 22 31.47 -9.88 -8.43
C GLN A 22 31.83 -9.98 -6.94
N LYS A 23 32.38 -11.14 -6.58
CA LYS A 23 33.29 -11.25 -5.45
C LYS A 23 34.57 -10.54 -5.85
N GLU A 24 35.05 -9.61 -5.04
CA GLU A 24 36.48 -9.40 -4.85
C GLU A 24 36.70 -8.70 -3.50
N ASP A 25 37.51 -9.35 -2.68
CA ASP A 25 38.01 -8.88 -1.40
C ASP A 25 38.84 -7.62 -1.64
N ASN A 26 38.42 -6.44 -1.18
CA ASN A 26 39.33 -5.30 -0.95
C ASN A 26 38.75 -4.39 0.15
N ASN A 27 39.43 -4.35 1.29
CA ASN A 27 39.42 -3.18 2.16
C ASN A 27 40.17 -2.08 1.39
N ASP A 28 39.50 -1.04 0.92
CA ASP A 28 40.17 0.22 0.63
C ASP A 28 39.20 1.40 0.77
N ALA A 29 39.67 2.47 1.39
CA ALA A 29 38.89 3.63 1.72
C ALA A 29 38.55 4.42 0.45
N ALA A 30 37.34 4.25 -0.08
CA ALA A 30 36.80 5.11 -1.12
C ALA A 30 36.52 6.50 -0.52
N VAL A 31 37.52 7.38 -0.66
CA VAL A 31 37.42 8.83 -0.53
C VAL A 31 36.16 9.28 -1.27
N VAL A 32 35.20 9.83 -0.52
CA VAL A 32 34.02 10.50 -1.08
C VAL A 32 34.53 11.77 -1.76
N PRO A 33 34.44 11.93 -3.10
CA PRO A 33 34.69 13.22 -3.71
C PRO A 33 33.58 14.16 -3.24
N SER A 34 33.96 15.21 -2.52
CA SER A 34 33.10 16.34 -2.19
C SER A 34 32.82 17.11 -3.48
N GLU A 35 31.89 16.60 -4.31
CA GLU A 35 31.26 17.44 -5.32
C GLU A 35 30.43 18.49 -4.60
N GLU A 36 30.87 19.73 -4.71
CA GLU A 36 30.15 20.93 -4.32
C GLU A 36 28.85 20.95 -5.12
N ILE A 37 27.75 20.54 -4.48
CA ILE A 37 26.42 20.63 -5.06
C ILE A 37 26.11 22.14 -5.14
N GLU A 38 26.17 22.71 -6.33
CA GLU A 38 25.55 24.01 -6.60
C GLU A 38 24.05 23.86 -6.35
N ILE A 39 23.66 24.15 -5.12
CA ILE A 39 22.27 24.27 -4.73
C ILE A 39 21.76 25.50 -5.47
N PRO A 40 20.68 25.42 -6.27
CA PRO A 40 20.10 26.61 -6.88
C PRO A 40 19.80 27.61 -5.76
N THR A 41 20.52 28.73 -5.75
CA THR A 41 20.34 29.80 -4.78
C THR A 41 18.95 30.39 -5.00
N THR A 42 18.01 30.05 -4.12
CA THR A 42 16.71 30.69 -4.10
C THR A 42 16.90 32.10 -3.56
N GLU A 43 16.93 33.08 -4.46
CA GLU A 43 16.69 34.48 -4.13
C GLU A 43 15.45 34.56 -3.23
N THR A 44 15.67 35.02 -2.00
CA THR A 44 14.82 35.92 -1.23
C THR A 44 13.36 36.04 -1.69
N ILE A 45 12.48 35.15 -1.20
CA ILE A 45 11.06 35.49 -1.00
C ILE A 45 10.83 35.44 0.51
N SER A 46 11.24 36.53 1.15
CA SER A 46 10.63 36.99 2.39
C SER A 46 9.24 37.48 2.05
N GLU A 47 8.26 36.58 2.07
CA GLU A 47 6.88 36.94 2.26
C GLU A 47 6.45 36.27 3.55
N GLU A 48 6.01 37.08 4.50
CA GLU A 48 5.45 36.62 5.77
C GLU A 48 4.46 35.48 5.51
N PRO A 49 4.39 34.45 6.36
CA PRO A 49 3.22 33.59 6.32
C PRO A 49 2.03 34.44 6.77
N GLU A 50 1.31 35.04 5.81
CA GLU A 50 -0.06 35.42 6.05
C GLU A 50 -0.75 34.20 6.65
N LEU A 51 -1.37 34.39 7.82
CA LEU A 51 -2.27 33.44 8.43
C LEU A 51 -3.48 33.31 7.50
N SER A 52 -3.28 32.58 6.41
CA SER A 52 -4.28 32.18 5.44
C SER A 52 -5.45 31.60 6.20
N GLU A 53 -6.50 32.42 6.30
CA GLU A 53 -7.86 32.02 6.06
C GLU A 53 -8.18 30.63 6.63
N PHE A 54 -8.47 30.60 7.94
CA PHE A 54 -9.53 29.68 8.38
C PHE A 54 -10.68 29.84 7.37
N PRO A 55 -11.17 28.75 6.76
CA PRO A 55 -12.02 28.85 5.59
C PRO A 55 -13.23 29.73 5.92
N GLU A 56 -13.24 30.96 5.40
CA GLU A 56 -14.40 31.88 5.40
C GLU A 56 -15.52 31.38 4.46
N LYS A 57 -15.55 30.08 4.19
CA LYS A 57 -16.62 29.36 3.52
C LYS A 57 -16.98 28.15 4.35
N ILE A 58 -17.64 28.40 5.48
CA ILE A 58 -18.64 27.44 5.94
C ILE A 58 -19.79 27.57 4.93
N GLU A 59 -19.67 26.84 3.82
CA GLU A 59 -20.81 26.52 2.95
C GLU A 59 -21.98 26.21 3.89
N LYS A 60 -23.09 26.95 3.77
CA LYS A 60 -24.25 26.83 4.66
C LYS A 60 -24.72 25.38 4.67
N VAL A 61 -24.19 24.57 5.60
CA VAL A 61 -24.60 23.19 5.77
C VAL A 61 -26.04 23.26 6.23
N ALA A 62 -26.96 22.99 5.30
CA ALA A 62 -28.38 22.95 5.57
C ALA A 62 -28.62 22.11 6.83
N PRO A 63 -29.58 22.49 7.71
CA PRO A 63 -29.90 21.71 8.89
C PRO A 63 -30.08 20.26 8.48
N ARG A 64 -29.25 19.36 9.03
CA ARG A 64 -29.41 17.92 8.79
C ARG A 64 -30.86 17.59 9.11
N LYS A 65 -31.63 17.13 8.11
CA LYS A 65 -33.02 16.71 8.29
C LYS A 65 -33.09 15.84 9.54
N ALA A 66 -33.94 16.22 10.49
CA ALA A 66 -34.08 15.50 11.75
C ALA A 66 -34.66 14.10 11.48
N VAL A 67 -33.78 13.12 11.24
CA VAL A 67 -34.15 11.71 11.14
C VAL A 67 -34.83 11.30 12.45
N SER A 68 -36.08 10.86 12.33
CA SER A 68 -36.93 10.57 13.49
C SER A 68 -36.28 9.53 14.42
N LYS A 69 -36.61 9.56 15.71
CA LYS A 69 -36.09 8.58 16.69
C LYS A 69 -36.33 7.12 16.22
N LYS A 70 -37.47 6.87 15.57
CA LYS A 70 -37.87 5.57 15.00
C LYS A 70 -36.99 5.12 13.82
N GLU A 71 -36.46 6.07 13.05
CA GLU A 71 -35.60 5.79 11.90
C GLU A 71 -34.17 5.47 12.34
N LYS A 72 -33.65 6.22 13.33
CA LYS A 72 -32.33 5.97 13.95
C LYS A 72 -32.24 4.58 14.58
N GLU A 73 -33.33 4.08 15.17
CA GLU A 73 -33.38 2.74 15.77
C GLU A 73 -33.27 1.63 14.72
N LYS A 74 -34.00 1.77 13.60
CA LYS A 74 -33.93 0.83 12.47
C LYS A 74 -32.55 0.81 11.82
N GLU A 75 -31.89 1.96 11.71
CA GLU A 75 -30.53 2.06 11.15
C GLU A 75 -29.50 1.35 12.04
N LYS A 76 -29.57 1.54 13.37
CA LYS A 76 -28.70 0.83 14.33
C LYS A 76 -28.83 -0.69 14.24
N ALA A 77 -30.05 -1.20 14.07
CA ALA A 77 -30.29 -2.64 13.92
C ALA A 77 -29.68 -3.20 12.62
N LYS A 78 -29.80 -2.47 11.51
CA LYS A 78 -29.16 -2.83 10.23
C LYS A 78 -27.63 -2.85 10.35
N LEU A 79 -27.05 -1.85 11.00
CA LEU A 79 -25.61 -1.75 11.22
C LEU A 79 -25.08 -2.91 12.09
N LYS A 80 -25.81 -3.31 13.13
CA LYS A 80 -25.44 -4.47 13.97
C LYS A 80 -25.42 -5.77 13.15
N LYS A 81 -26.44 -6.01 12.33
CA LYS A 81 -26.50 -7.19 11.44
C LYS A 81 -25.37 -7.21 10.41
N GLN A 82 -24.97 -6.06 9.86
CA GLN A 82 -23.85 -5.99 8.91
C GLN A 82 -22.51 -6.32 9.59
N LYS A 83 -22.25 -5.77 10.79
CA LYS A 83 -21.02 -6.05 11.55
C LYS A 83 -20.89 -7.53 11.92
N GLU A 84 -21.99 -8.19 12.27
CA GLU A 84 -22.00 -9.62 12.57
C GLU A 84 -21.63 -10.47 11.35
N LYS A 85 -22.22 -10.17 10.18
CA LYS A 85 -21.87 -10.83 8.91
C LYS A 85 -20.39 -10.66 8.54
N GLN A 86 -19.83 -9.47 8.74
CA GLN A 86 -18.40 -9.21 8.48
C GLN A 86 -17.49 -10.01 9.42
N LYS A 87 -17.81 -10.07 10.73
CA LYS A 87 -17.04 -10.87 11.71
C LYS A 87 -17.00 -12.36 11.34
N ALA A 88 -18.12 -12.92 10.89
CA ALA A 88 -18.18 -14.31 10.44
C ALA A 88 -17.31 -14.57 9.20
N LYS A 89 -17.38 -13.69 8.19
CA LYS A 89 -16.52 -13.76 6.99
C LYS A 89 -15.03 -13.69 7.35
N LEU A 90 -14.65 -12.76 8.24
CA LEU A 90 -13.27 -12.61 8.69
C LEU A 90 -12.77 -13.86 9.43
N LYS A 91 -13.59 -14.48 10.28
CA LYS A 91 -13.24 -15.72 10.98
C LYS A 91 -12.97 -16.87 10.01
N LYS A 92 -13.77 -17.01 8.95
CA LYS A 92 -13.56 -18.01 7.89
C LYS A 92 -12.25 -17.76 7.14
N ALA A 93 -12.02 -16.53 6.69
CA ALA A 93 -10.79 -16.15 5.96
C ALA A 93 -9.52 -16.39 6.80
N LYS A 94 -9.54 -16.04 8.09
CA LYS A 94 -8.39 -16.28 9.00
C LYS A 94 -8.06 -17.78 9.15
N LYS A 95 -9.06 -18.66 9.16
CA LYS A 95 -8.83 -20.12 9.22
C LYS A 95 -8.19 -20.62 7.94
N GLU A 96 -8.72 -20.20 6.79
CA GLU A 96 -8.19 -20.59 5.47
C GLU A 96 -6.74 -20.12 5.26
N ALA A 97 -6.43 -18.88 5.67
CA ALA A 97 -5.06 -18.34 5.58
C ALA A 97 -4.07 -19.15 6.43
N LYS A 98 -4.43 -19.50 7.68
CA LYS A 98 -3.59 -20.33 8.55
C LYS A 98 -3.34 -21.73 7.98
N GLU A 99 -4.32 -22.31 7.29
CA GLU A 99 -4.16 -23.63 6.66
C GLU A 99 -3.25 -23.56 5.43
N LYS A 100 -3.43 -22.54 4.57
CA LYS A 100 -2.54 -22.30 3.42
C LYS A 100 -1.10 -22.08 3.85
N GLU A 101 -0.87 -21.29 4.91
CA GLU A 101 0.46 -21.04 5.47
C GLU A 101 1.11 -22.35 5.97
N LYS A 102 0.38 -23.18 6.73
CA LYS A 102 0.88 -24.49 7.18
C LYS A 102 1.25 -25.40 6.01
N ARG A 103 0.44 -25.42 4.94
CA ARG A 103 0.72 -26.22 3.73
C ARG A 103 1.96 -25.71 3.00
N ALA A 104 2.17 -24.40 2.91
CA ALA A 104 3.35 -23.80 2.29
C ALA A 104 4.64 -24.16 3.06
N LYS A 105 4.66 -23.99 4.38
CA LYS A 105 5.80 -24.36 5.24
C LYS A 105 6.16 -25.84 5.14
N LYS A 106 5.15 -26.73 5.07
CA LYS A 106 5.37 -28.17 4.88
C LYS A 106 6.02 -28.49 3.54
N LYS A 107 5.57 -27.84 2.45
CA LYS A 107 6.17 -28.01 1.10
C LYS A 107 7.61 -27.51 1.06
N GLU A 108 7.90 -26.36 1.67
CA GLU A 108 9.26 -25.80 1.72
C GLU A 108 10.21 -26.72 2.50
N LYS A 109 9.81 -27.20 3.67
CA LYS A 109 10.61 -28.15 4.47
C LYS A 109 10.93 -29.42 3.67
N ALA A 110 9.94 -30.01 2.99
CA ALA A 110 10.15 -31.20 2.17
C ALA A 110 11.12 -30.97 0.99
N LYS A 111 11.12 -29.77 0.38
CA LYS A 111 12.09 -29.43 -0.67
C LYS A 111 13.51 -29.35 -0.11
N LYS A 112 13.70 -28.69 1.05
CA LYS A 112 15.00 -28.59 1.74
C LYS A 112 15.54 -29.98 2.13
N ASP A 113 14.68 -30.85 2.66
CA ASP A 113 15.06 -32.23 3.03
C ASP A 113 15.48 -33.07 1.82
N LYS A 114 14.82 -32.92 0.66
CA LYS A 114 15.21 -33.58 -0.59
C LYS A 114 16.56 -33.09 -1.11
N ALA A 115 16.82 -31.78 -1.06
CA ALA A 115 18.10 -31.21 -1.48
C ALA A 115 19.26 -31.72 -0.61
N LYS A 116 19.09 -31.73 0.71
CA LYS A 116 20.10 -32.24 1.66
C LYS A 116 20.41 -33.74 1.47
N LYS A 117 19.42 -34.55 1.08
CA LYS A 117 19.64 -35.98 0.76
C LYS A 117 20.44 -36.18 -0.52
N LYS A 118 20.20 -35.35 -1.55
CA LYS A 118 20.96 -35.42 -2.82
C LYS A 118 22.42 -35.00 -2.64
N SER A 119 22.72 -34.01 -1.79
CA SER A 119 24.09 -33.54 -1.58
C SER A 119 24.97 -34.46 -0.73
N LYS A 120 24.40 -35.49 -0.09
CA LYS A 120 25.12 -36.44 0.76
C LYS A 120 25.52 -37.74 0.02
N LYS A 121 24.94 -37.98 -1.17
CA LYS A 121 25.24 -39.13 -2.03
C LYS A 121 26.27 -38.73 -3.06
#